data_AF-A0A2V5JBL4-F1
#
_entry.id   AF-A0A2V5JBL4-F1
#
_cell.length_a   1.000
_cell.length_b   1.000
_cell.length_c   1.000
_cell.angle_alpha   90.00
_cell.angle_beta   90.00
_cell.angle_gamma   90.00
#
_symmetry.space_group_name_H-M   'P 1'
#
loop_
_entity.id
_entity.type
_entity.pdbx_description
1 polymer ?
#
loop_
_entity_poly.entity_id
_entity_poly.type
_entity_poly.pdbx_seq_one_letter_code
_entity_poly.pdbx_strand_id
1 'polypeptide(L)'
;MREFFQEKLQVPIEFFNPVRNVAIANEVDARQIARSAHLLGELVGLGLRTVASCPMELNLRPASVIRAHEVERRRPFLIGAAACVIAALLGWSVFYMHAAGVLSAVKEQVDAKVATLRGFQTRIDGIRKEATTLDGVASPLLEAVSARSFWPQLLEDLNARLPKENIWVTELIPLSNGKPVIGAVTARPGAAAPAAEPAATPTTGARAAGGRAQGGPAIDGLLIRGLYLWNARQQEVVVDYFKNLVGSPFFKIDPKNQQLAIKPTMPNNNEWAFPYELQLDLKQPLALP
;
A
#
# COMPACT_ATOMS: atom_id res chain seq x y z
N MET A 1 56.12 21.11 101.52
CA MET A 1 54.81 21.62 101.06
C MET A 1 53.78 20.51 100.92
N ARG A 2 54.05 19.40 100.21
CA ARG A 2 53.17 18.20 100.14
C ARG A 2 52.77 17.66 101.52
N GLU A 3 53.74 17.41 102.40
CA GLU A 3 53.52 16.85 103.74
C GLU A 3 52.65 17.76 104.62
N PHE A 4 52.84 19.08 104.51
CA PHE A 4 52.05 20.07 105.22
C PHE A 4 50.57 20.04 104.80
N PHE A 5 50.29 20.05 103.50
CA PHE A 5 48.91 19.99 103.02
C PHE A 5 48.26 18.64 103.33
N GLN A 6 49.03 17.55 103.30
CA GLN A 6 48.53 16.21 103.62
C GLN A 6 48.12 16.11 105.09
N GLU A 7 48.91 16.70 106.00
CA GLU A 7 48.58 16.76 107.43
C GLU A 7 47.33 17.63 107.69
N LYS A 8 47.20 18.77 107.00
CA LYS A 8 46.08 19.71 107.23
C LYS A 8 44.78 19.32 106.56
N LEU A 9 44.82 18.75 105.36
CA LEU A 9 43.63 18.34 104.61
C LEU A 9 43.20 16.90 104.93
N GLN A 10 44.05 16.11 105.59
CA GLN A 10 43.83 14.68 105.87
C GLN A 10 43.48 13.85 104.61
N VAL A 11 43.96 14.28 103.44
CA VAL A 11 43.77 13.62 102.15
C VAL A 11 45.15 13.32 101.56
N PRO A 12 45.36 12.18 100.87
CA PRO A 12 46.61 11.90 100.18
C PRO A 12 46.88 12.94 99.09
N ILE A 13 48.07 13.57 99.15
CA ILE A 13 48.49 14.58 98.17
C ILE A 13 49.65 14.05 97.36
N GLU A 14 49.44 13.98 96.05
CA GLU A 14 50.46 13.59 95.08
C GLU A 14 50.76 14.75 94.13
N PHE A 15 52.01 14.83 93.65
CA PHE A 15 52.35 15.76 92.58
C PHE A 15 51.81 15.22 91.26
N PHE A 16 51.12 16.09 90.53
CA PHE A 16 50.61 15.75 89.21
C PHE A 16 51.78 15.47 88.25
N ASN A 17 51.88 14.22 87.80
CA ASN A 17 52.86 13.78 86.80
C ASN A 17 52.14 13.23 85.57
N PRO A 18 51.93 14.06 84.53
CA PRO A 18 51.20 13.65 83.32
C PRO A 18 52.01 12.68 82.43
N VAL A 19 53.33 12.60 82.60
CA VAL A 19 54.20 11.72 81.80
C VAL A 19 54.45 10.36 82.45
N ARG A 20 53.83 10.06 83.59
CA ARG A 20 54.01 8.78 84.32
C ARG A 20 53.78 7.55 83.44
N ASN A 21 52.84 7.63 82.50
CA ASN A 21 52.47 6.55 81.59
C ASN A 21 52.72 6.92 80.11
N VAL A 22 53.59 7.91 79.84
CA VAL A 22 53.90 8.36 78.49
C VAL A 22 55.33 7.96 78.15
N ALA A 23 55.52 7.23 77.05
CA ALA A 23 56.84 6.88 76.57
C ALA A 23 57.57 8.14 76.07
N ILE A 24 58.75 8.40 76.63
CA ILE A 24 59.61 9.53 76.23
C ILE A 24 60.51 9.02 75.09
N ALA A 25 60.56 9.77 73.99
CA ALA A 25 61.43 9.43 72.86
C ALA A 25 62.92 9.56 73.26
N ASN A 26 63.77 8.68 72.73
CA ASN A 26 65.20 8.59 73.06
C ASN A 26 66.01 9.85 72.71
N GLU A 27 65.45 10.75 71.91
CA GLU A 27 66.08 11.99 71.46
C GLU A 27 65.92 13.15 72.45
N VAL A 28 65.12 12.97 73.52
CA VAL A 28 64.79 14.03 74.48
C VAL A 28 65.31 13.70 75.88
N ASP A 29 65.89 14.69 76.56
CA ASP A 29 66.41 14.52 77.93
C ASP A 29 65.27 14.30 78.94
N ALA A 30 65.11 13.04 79.37
CA ALA A 30 64.13 12.63 80.36
C ALA A 30 64.27 13.37 81.70
N ARG A 31 65.48 13.81 82.08
CA ARG A 31 65.69 14.58 83.32
C ARG A 31 65.14 15.99 83.21
N GLN A 32 65.24 16.60 82.03
CA GLN A 32 64.69 17.93 81.77
C GLN A 32 63.16 17.89 81.76
N ILE A 33 62.56 16.89 81.10
CA ILE A 33 61.11 16.65 81.10
C ILE A 33 60.60 16.40 82.52
N ALA A 34 61.30 15.60 83.33
CA ALA A 34 60.88 15.31 84.70
C ALA A 34 60.82 16.57 85.59
N ARG A 35 61.66 17.59 85.34
CA ARG A 35 61.63 18.86 86.08
C ARG A 35 60.40 19.71 85.72
N SER A 36 60.02 19.73 84.44
CA SER A 36 58.88 20.50 83.94
C SER A 36 57.60 19.67 83.74
N ALA A 37 57.57 18.42 84.23
CA ALA A 37 56.48 17.48 84.00
C ALA A 37 55.11 18.04 84.39
N HIS A 38 55.04 18.79 85.49
CA HIS A 38 53.82 19.41 85.98
C HIS A 38 53.19 20.43 85.01
N LEU A 39 53.96 21.01 84.08
CA LEU A 39 53.48 21.96 83.06
C LEU A 39 53.01 21.29 81.78
N LEU A 40 53.34 20.00 81.59
CA LEU A 40 53.07 19.28 80.35
C LEU A 40 51.66 18.66 80.31
N GLY A 41 50.82 18.90 81.31
CA GLY A 41 49.47 18.32 81.40
C GLY A 41 48.59 18.63 80.20
N GLU A 42 48.58 19.88 79.76
CA GLU A 42 47.78 20.32 78.62
C GLU A 42 48.30 19.77 77.29
N LEU A 43 49.63 19.69 77.13
CA LEU A 43 50.25 19.14 75.93
C LEU A 43 50.02 17.63 75.82
N VAL A 44 50.16 16.90 76.94
CA VAL A 44 49.83 15.47 77.00
C VAL A 44 48.34 15.27 76.74
N GLY A 45 47.46 16.10 77.32
CA GLY A 45 46.02 16.06 77.06
C GLY A 45 45.66 16.33 75.59
N LEU A 46 46.30 17.31 74.95
CA LEU A 46 46.12 17.60 73.53
C LEU A 46 46.67 16.47 72.64
N GLY A 47 47.78 15.87 73.03
CA GLY A 47 48.34 14.70 72.35
C GLY A 47 47.46 13.46 72.47
N LEU A 48 46.83 13.23 73.63
CA LEU A 48 45.90 12.11 73.81
C LEU A 48 44.70 12.20 72.88
N ARG A 49 44.26 13.41 72.50
CA ARG A 49 43.19 13.61 71.51
C ARG A 49 43.49 13.00 70.14
N THR A 50 44.76 12.84 69.76
CA THR A 50 45.11 12.27 68.44
C THR A 50 45.21 10.75 68.46
N VAL A 51 45.39 10.14 69.64
CA VAL A 51 45.70 8.71 69.79
C VAL A 51 44.55 7.92 70.43
N ALA A 52 43.76 8.56 71.31
CA ALA A 52 42.70 7.92 72.07
C ALA A 52 41.34 8.62 71.85
N SER A 53 40.27 7.85 71.97
CA SER A 53 38.91 8.40 72.00
C SER A 53 38.63 9.02 73.36
N CYS A 54 38.51 10.35 73.41
CA CYS A 54 38.19 11.06 74.64
C CYS A 54 36.66 11.06 74.87
N PRO A 55 36.16 10.87 76.10
CA PRO A 55 34.71 10.86 76.39
C PRO A 55 34.04 12.22 76.13
N MET A 56 34.82 13.30 76.13
CA MET A 56 34.36 14.65 75.79
C MET A 56 35.38 15.32 74.87
N GLU A 57 34.94 15.73 73.69
CA GLU A 57 35.75 16.46 72.71
C GLU A 57 35.06 17.74 72.29
N LEU A 58 35.72 18.88 72.53
CA LEU A 58 35.29 20.17 72.02
C LEU A 58 36.20 20.60 70.87
N ASN A 59 35.61 20.94 69.73
CA ASN A 59 36.30 21.49 68.59
C ASN A 59 35.69 22.86 68.25
N LEU A 60 36.47 23.93 68.40
CA LEU A 60 36.03 25.30 68.13
C LEU A 60 36.25 25.69 66.66
N ARG A 61 36.46 24.73 65.76
CA ARG A 61 36.56 24.99 64.32
C ARG A 61 35.22 25.51 63.79
N PRO A 62 35.20 26.66 63.09
CA PRO A 62 33.97 27.17 62.49
C PRO A 62 33.47 26.20 61.42
N ALA A 63 32.15 26.09 61.27
CA ALA A 63 31.53 25.14 60.36
C ALA A 63 31.95 25.33 58.89
N SER A 64 32.35 26.54 58.50
CA SER A 64 32.87 26.85 57.17
C SER A 64 34.17 26.10 56.83
N VAL A 65 35.10 26.00 57.79
CA VAL A 65 36.39 25.31 57.60
C VAL A 65 36.20 23.80 57.54
N ILE A 66 35.26 23.27 58.32
CA ILE A 66 34.91 21.83 58.26
C ILE A 66 34.33 21.49 56.88
N ARG A 67 33.43 22.34 56.35
CA ARG A 67 32.88 22.16 55.00
C ARG A 67 33.95 22.27 53.92
N ALA A 68 34.88 23.21 54.03
CA ALA A 68 35.98 23.36 53.08
C ALA A 68 36.86 22.11 53.02
N HIS A 69 37.25 21.56 54.17
CA HIS A 69 38.03 20.32 54.23
C HIS A 69 37.28 19.10 53.71
N GLU A 70 35.97 19.00 53.98
CA GLU A 70 35.16 17.90 53.47
C GLU A 70 35.01 17.96 51.94
N VAL A 71 34.87 19.17 51.38
CA VAL A 71 34.88 19.38 49.92
C VAL A 71 36.24 19.01 49.33
N GLU A 72 37.33 19.41 49.96
CA GLU A 72 38.69 19.09 49.50
C GLU A 72 38.96 17.58 49.52
N ARG A 73 38.53 16.89 50.59
CA ARG A 73 38.62 15.43 50.70
C ARG A 73 37.79 14.70 49.63
N ARG A 74 36.65 15.27 49.23
CA ARG A 74 35.76 14.70 48.20
C ARG A 74 36.12 15.10 46.78
N ARG A 75 36.93 16.14 46.60
CA ARG A 75 37.36 16.67 45.30
C ARG A 75 37.89 15.61 44.32
N PRO A 76 38.78 14.66 44.70
CA PRO A 76 39.22 13.62 43.76
C PRO A 76 38.07 12.71 43.32
N PHE A 77 37.14 12.39 44.21
CA PHE A 77 35.97 11.58 43.89
C PHE A 77 35.02 12.30 42.93
N LEU A 78 34.80 13.61 43.13
CA LEU A 78 33.98 14.43 42.25
C LEU A 78 34.60 14.59 40.85
N ILE A 79 35.92 14.75 40.77
CA ILE A 79 36.63 14.80 39.49
C ILE A 79 36.52 13.44 38.77
N GLY A 80 36.69 12.33 39.49
CA GLY A 80 36.49 10.99 38.94
C GLY A 80 35.07 10.79 38.40
N ALA A 81 34.06 11.19 39.16
CA ALA A 81 32.66 11.12 38.71
C ALA A 81 32.41 11.96 37.44
N ALA A 82 32.92 13.19 37.38
CA ALA A 82 32.82 14.03 36.19
C ALA A 82 33.53 13.40 34.98
N ALA A 83 34.72 12.83 35.19
CA ALA A 83 35.46 12.13 34.13
C ALA A 83 34.69 10.91 33.61
N CYS A 84 34.05 10.13 34.48
CA CYS A 84 33.19 9.01 34.08
C CYS A 84 31.99 9.47 33.25
N VAL A 85 31.35 10.58 33.61
CA VAL A 85 30.23 11.16 32.83
C VAL A 85 30.71 11.59 31.44
N ILE A 86 31.86 12.27 31.36
CA ILE A 86 32.44 12.68 30.07
C ILE A 86 32.81 11.45 29.23
N ALA A 87 33.43 10.44 29.83
CA ALA A 87 33.79 9.20 29.13
C ALA A 87 32.56 8.46 28.61
N ALA A 88 31.45 8.43 29.36
CA ALA A 88 30.19 7.86 28.91
C ALA A 88 29.63 8.61 27.69
N LEU A 89 29.64 9.94 27.71
CA LEU A 89 29.20 10.77 26.58
C LEU A 89 30.08 10.58 25.35
N LEU A 90 31.40 10.45 25.52
CA LEU A 90 32.33 10.16 24.42
C LEU A 90 32.15 8.75 23.87
N GLY A 91 31.95 7.75 24.73
CA GLY A 91 31.64 6.39 24.29
C GLY A 91 30.34 6.34 23.48
N TRP A 92 29.32 7.09 23.92
CA TRP A 92 28.07 7.24 23.20
C TRP A 92 28.30 7.91 21.83
N SER A 93 29.02 9.02 21.74
CA SER A 93 29.25 9.69 20.44
C SER A 93 30.01 8.81 19.45
N VAL A 94 31.04 8.10 19.91
CA VAL A 94 31.81 7.15 19.10
C VAL A 94 30.91 6.01 18.59
N PHE A 95 30.04 5.47 19.44
CA PHE A 95 29.07 4.46 19.02
C PHE A 95 28.15 4.96 17.90
N TYR A 96 27.66 6.20 17.99
CA TYR A 96 26.83 6.79 16.93
C TYR A 96 27.60 7.04 15.63
N MET A 97 28.88 7.43 15.71
CA MET A 97 29.72 7.55 14.50
C MET A 97 29.93 6.19 13.83
N HIS A 98 30.19 5.13 14.60
CA HIS A 98 30.29 3.78 14.05
C HIS A 98 28.96 3.31 13.45
N ALA A 99 27.83 3.56 14.13
CA ALA A 99 26.51 3.23 13.62
C ALA A 99 26.19 3.97 12.31
N ALA A 100 26.56 5.26 12.20
CA ALA A 100 26.41 6.04 10.99
C ALA A 100 27.25 5.46 9.83
N GLY A 101 28.48 5.04 10.11
CA GLY A 101 29.36 4.41 9.10
C GLY A 101 28.81 3.08 8.57
N VAL A 102 28.27 2.23 9.46
CA VAL A 102 27.61 0.97 9.05
C VAL A 102 26.35 1.26 8.23
N LEU A 103 25.55 2.25 8.65
CA LEU A 103 24.35 2.64 7.92
C LEU A 103 24.66 3.16 6.52
N SER A 104 25.73 3.95 6.34
CA SER A 104 26.16 4.40 5.01
C SER A 104 26.61 3.24 4.12
N ALA A 105 27.33 2.26 4.66
CA ALA A 105 27.75 1.08 3.89
C ALA A 105 26.55 0.21 3.47
N VAL A 106 25.60 -0.01 4.38
CA VAL A 106 24.35 -0.74 4.07
C VAL A 106 23.53 0.03 3.03
N LYS A 107 23.44 1.36 3.17
CA LYS A 107 22.75 2.22 2.21
C LYS A 107 23.34 2.09 0.81
N GLU A 108 24.66 2.09 0.68
CA GLU A 108 25.33 1.93 -0.61
C GLU A 108 25.05 0.56 -1.25
N GLN A 109 25.03 -0.52 -0.46
CA GLN A 109 24.62 -1.84 -0.96
C GLN A 109 23.16 -1.90 -1.41
N VAL A 110 22.26 -1.27 -0.64
CA VAL A 110 20.84 -1.18 -1.00
C VAL A 110 20.66 -0.34 -2.27
N ASP A 111 21.34 0.80 -2.38
CA ASP A 111 21.28 1.66 -3.56
C ASP A 111 21.83 0.94 -4.81
N ALA A 112 22.90 0.15 -4.67
CA ALA A 112 23.41 -0.69 -5.76
C ALA A 112 22.40 -1.77 -6.21
N LYS A 113 21.71 -2.41 -5.26
CA LYS A 113 20.61 -3.34 -5.58
C LYS A 113 19.46 -2.61 -6.27
N VAL A 114 19.03 -1.46 -5.76
CA VAL A 114 17.96 -0.66 -6.36
C VAL A 114 18.34 -0.23 -7.78
N ALA A 115 19.58 0.19 -8.02
CA ALA A 115 20.05 0.53 -9.35
C ALA A 115 19.97 -0.67 -10.31
N THR A 116 20.36 -1.86 -9.84
CA THR A 116 20.26 -3.11 -10.60
C THR A 116 18.79 -3.45 -10.91
N LEU A 117 17.90 -3.38 -9.92
CA LEU A 117 16.47 -3.61 -10.11
C LEU A 117 15.83 -2.59 -11.05
N ARG A 118 16.22 -1.31 -10.96
CA ARG A 118 15.78 -0.28 -11.92
C ARG A 118 16.23 -0.58 -13.34
N GLY A 119 17.43 -1.14 -13.52
CA GLY A 119 17.91 -1.61 -14.82
C GLY A 119 17.07 -2.76 -15.39
N PHE A 120 16.58 -3.67 -14.54
CA PHE A 120 15.62 -4.69 -14.97
C PHE A 120 14.24 -4.10 -15.27
N GLN A 121 13.75 -3.17 -14.44
CA GLN A 121 12.48 -2.50 -14.66
C GLN A 121 12.44 -1.78 -16.01
N THR A 122 13.48 -1.04 -16.37
CA THR A 122 13.53 -0.34 -17.67
C THR A 122 13.55 -1.30 -18.86
N ARG A 123 14.23 -2.46 -18.73
CA ARG A 123 14.19 -3.52 -19.75
C ARG A 123 12.80 -4.13 -19.89
N ILE A 124 12.13 -4.42 -18.78
CA ILE A 124 10.76 -4.95 -18.77
C ILE A 124 9.80 -3.94 -19.41
N ASP A 125 9.93 -2.65 -19.06
CA ASP A 125 9.09 -1.60 -19.62
C ASP A 125 9.34 -1.42 -21.13
N GLY A 126 10.58 -1.61 -21.59
CA GLY A 126 10.91 -1.64 -23.02
C GLY A 126 10.22 -2.80 -23.75
N ILE A 127 10.38 -4.03 -23.24
CA ILE A 127 9.74 -5.23 -23.81
C ILE A 127 8.21 -5.09 -23.78
N ARG A 128 7.64 -4.52 -22.71
CA ARG A 128 6.21 -4.30 -22.59
C ARG A 128 5.70 -3.32 -23.65
N LYS A 129 6.46 -2.26 -23.94
CA LYS A 129 6.11 -1.33 -25.03
C LYS A 129 6.13 -2.03 -26.38
N GLU A 130 7.15 -2.83 -26.66
CA GLU A 130 7.22 -3.64 -27.89
C GLU A 130 6.04 -4.63 -27.99
N ALA A 131 5.69 -5.30 -26.89
CA ALA A 131 4.53 -6.17 -26.85
C ALA A 131 3.23 -5.41 -27.16
N THR A 132 3.06 -4.20 -26.61
CA THR A 132 1.86 -3.39 -26.90
C THR A 132 1.81 -2.86 -28.33
N THR A 133 2.95 -2.59 -28.97
CA THR A 133 2.95 -2.18 -30.39
C THR A 133 2.65 -3.37 -31.30
N LEU A 134 3.21 -4.54 -31.00
CA LEU A 134 2.89 -5.80 -31.69
C LEU A 134 1.40 -6.16 -31.54
N ASP A 135 0.86 -6.02 -30.33
CA ASP A 135 -0.56 -6.26 -30.06
C ASP A 135 -1.48 -5.26 -30.79
N GLY A 136 -1.07 -3.99 -30.86
CA GLY A 136 -1.76 -2.97 -31.64
C GLY A 136 -1.78 -3.24 -33.16
N VAL A 137 -0.76 -3.93 -33.69
CA VAL A 137 -0.72 -4.36 -35.10
C VAL A 137 -1.50 -5.66 -35.30
N ALA A 138 -1.43 -6.60 -34.36
CA ALA A 138 -2.06 -7.90 -34.46
C ALA A 138 -3.58 -7.84 -34.24
N SER A 139 -4.06 -7.00 -33.32
CA SER A 139 -5.49 -6.85 -33.00
C SER A 139 -6.37 -6.57 -34.23
N PRO A 140 -6.11 -5.55 -35.06
CA PRO A 140 -6.94 -5.28 -36.25
C PRO A 140 -6.84 -6.39 -37.29
N LEU A 141 -5.71 -7.09 -37.39
CA LEU A 141 -5.55 -8.22 -38.31
C LEU A 141 -6.37 -9.43 -37.84
N LEU A 142 -6.32 -9.76 -36.56
CA LEU A 142 -7.14 -10.83 -35.96
C LEU A 142 -8.62 -10.51 -36.09
N GLU A 143 -9.01 -9.27 -35.82
CA GLU A 143 -10.38 -8.80 -35.97
C GLU A 143 -10.85 -8.92 -37.42
N ALA A 144 -10.07 -8.41 -38.38
CA ALA A 144 -10.40 -8.51 -39.81
C ALA A 144 -10.49 -9.98 -40.30
N VAL A 145 -9.59 -10.86 -39.84
CA VAL A 145 -9.62 -12.29 -40.17
C VAL A 145 -10.86 -12.96 -39.56
N SER A 146 -11.17 -12.66 -38.30
CA SER A 146 -12.34 -13.20 -37.62
C SER A 146 -13.64 -12.76 -38.32
N ALA A 147 -13.79 -11.47 -38.63
CA ALA A 147 -14.93 -10.93 -39.36
C ALA A 147 -15.06 -11.54 -40.76
N ARG A 148 -13.94 -11.77 -41.47
CA ARG A 148 -13.95 -12.44 -42.78
C ARG A 148 -14.38 -13.89 -42.69
N SER A 149 -13.96 -14.62 -41.66
CA SER A 149 -14.35 -16.03 -41.46
C SER A 149 -15.79 -16.20 -40.97
N PHE A 150 -16.31 -15.19 -40.27
CA PHE A 150 -17.65 -15.20 -39.70
C PHE A 150 -18.75 -15.22 -40.77
N TRP A 151 -18.67 -14.38 -41.80
CA TRP A 151 -19.73 -14.28 -42.80
C TRP A 151 -19.97 -15.58 -43.59
N PRO A 152 -18.95 -16.28 -44.12
CA PRO A 152 -19.16 -17.56 -44.80
C PRO A 152 -19.81 -18.61 -43.91
N GLN A 153 -19.42 -18.70 -42.62
CA GLN A 153 -20.02 -19.65 -41.68
C GLN A 153 -21.46 -19.30 -41.35
N LEU A 154 -21.77 -18.01 -41.20
CA LEU A 154 -23.12 -17.52 -40.97
C LEU A 154 -24.02 -17.82 -42.18
N LEU A 155 -23.55 -17.53 -43.39
CA LEU A 155 -24.31 -17.79 -44.62
C LEU A 155 -24.56 -19.29 -44.81
N GLU A 156 -23.56 -20.14 -44.52
CA GLU A 156 -23.71 -21.59 -44.58
C GLU A 156 -24.74 -22.09 -43.55
N ASP A 157 -24.72 -21.61 -42.30
CA ASP A 157 -25.69 -21.99 -41.27
C ASP A 157 -27.12 -21.51 -41.62
N LEU A 158 -27.26 -20.30 -42.20
CA LEU A 158 -28.55 -19.80 -42.69
C LEU A 158 -29.09 -20.66 -43.84
N ASN A 159 -28.24 -21.02 -44.81
CA ASN A 159 -28.62 -21.85 -45.95
C ASN A 159 -28.97 -23.28 -45.52
N ALA A 160 -28.19 -23.88 -44.63
CA ALA A 160 -28.43 -25.24 -44.12
C ALA A 160 -29.76 -25.37 -43.34
N ARG A 161 -30.24 -24.27 -42.74
CA ARG A 161 -31.48 -24.22 -41.96
C ARG A 161 -32.70 -23.74 -42.76
N LEU A 162 -32.47 -23.27 -44.00
CA LEU A 162 -33.53 -22.83 -44.89
C LEU A 162 -34.40 -24.03 -45.29
N PRO A 163 -35.75 -23.95 -45.16
CA PRO A 163 -36.64 -24.96 -45.70
C PRO A 163 -36.41 -25.17 -47.20
N LYS A 164 -36.45 -26.42 -47.66
CA LYS A 164 -36.14 -26.79 -49.06
C LYS A 164 -37.12 -26.25 -50.09
N GLU A 165 -38.30 -25.79 -49.66
CA GLU A 165 -39.40 -25.45 -50.55
C GLU A 165 -40.05 -24.11 -50.15
N ASN A 166 -40.46 -23.34 -51.17
CA ASN A 166 -41.35 -22.19 -51.06
C ASN A 166 -40.85 -20.99 -50.24
N ILE A 167 -39.55 -20.90 -49.93
CA ILE A 167 -38.96 -19.73 -49.24
C ILE A 167 -37.58 -19.41 -49.81
N TRP A 168 -37.28 -18.12 -49.95
CA TRP A 168 -35.95 -17.65 -50.31
C TRP A 168 -35.59 -16.37 -49.55
N VAL A 169 -34.29 -16.12 -49.41
CA VAL A 169 -33.74 -14.90 -48.80
C VAL A 169 -33.34 -13.95 -49.93
N THR A 170 -33.76 -12.70 -49.87
CA THR A 170 -33.46 -11.67 -50.88
C THR A 170 -32.45 -10.65 -50.39
N GLU A 171 -32.53 -10.25 -49.12
CA GLU A 171 -31.64 -9.24 -48.54
C GLU A 171 -31.19 -9.64 -47.13
N LEU A 172 -29.93 -9.35 -46.83
CA LEU A 172 -29.30 -9.55 -45.54
C LEU A 172 -28.72 -8.20 -45.11
N ILE A 173 -29.36 -7.54 -44.13
CA ILE A 173 -29.00 -6.18 -43.71
C ILE A 173 -28.41 -6.26 -42.29
N PRO A 174 -27.13 -5.94 -42.09
CA PRO A 174 -26.52 -5.91 -40.76
C PRO A 174 -27.13 -4.75 -39.93
N LEU A 175 -27.42 -5.03 -38.65
CA LEU A 175 -27.99 -4.07 -37.71
C LEU A 175 -26.99 -3.75 -36.59
N SER A 176 -26.88 -2.48 -36.22
CA SER A 176 -26.21 -2.02 -35.00
C SER A 176 -27.22 -1.31 -34.12
N ASN A 177 -27.40 -1.76 -32.87
CA ASN A 177 -28.41 -1.22 -31.96
C ASN A 177 -29.82 -1.08 -32.59
N GLY A 178 -30.23 -2.06 -33.40
CA GLY A 178 -31.54 -2.09 -34.08
C GLY A 178 -31.67 -1.17 -35.30
N LYS A 179 -30.60 -0.49 -35.73
CA LYS A 179 -30.59 0.34 -36.94
C LYS A 179 -29.74 -0.31 -38.04
N PRO A 180 -30.14 -0.24 -39.32
CA PRO A 180 -29.34 -0.76 -40.42
C PRO A 180 -28.01 -0.04 -40.51
N VAL A 181 -26.91 -0.80 -40.51
CA VAL A 181 -25.57 -0.28 -40.75
C VAL A 181 -25.40 -0.15 -42.25
N ILE A 182 -25.66 1.04 -42.79
CA ILE A 182 -25.53 1.30 -44.22
C ILE A 182 -24.04 1.52 -44.52
N GLY A 183 -23.36 0.42 -44.82
CA GLY A 183 -21.93 0.39 -45.14
C GLY A 183 -21.51 -0.70 -46.12
N ALA A 184 -22.44 -1.34 -46.84
CA ALA A 184 -22.18 -2.17 -48.00
C ALA A 184 -23.51 -2.43 -48.72
N VAL A 185 -23.56 -2.19 -50.04
CA VAL A 185 -24.72 -2.24 -50.95
C VAL A 185 -25.33 -0.86 -51.20
N THR A 186 -24.86 -0.28 -52.29
CA THR A 186 -25.51 0.76 -53.08
C THR A 186 -27.02 0.49 -53.16
N ALA A 187 -27.81 1.39 -52.59
CA ALA A 187 -29.23 1.49 -52.89
C ALA A 187 -29.39 1.55 -54.42
N ARG A 188 -30.07 0.54 -54.99
CA ARG A 188 -30.47 0.60 -56.39
C ARG A 188 -31.58 1.67 -56.51
N PRO A 189 -31.48 2.65 -57.41
CA PRO A 189 -32.53 3.64 -57.59
C PRO A 189 -33.71 2.98 -58.31
N GLY A 190 -34.87 2.90 -57.65
CA GLY A 190 -36.08 2.37 -58.27
C GLY A 190 -37.05 1.67 -57.33
N ALA A 191 -37.41 2.29 -56.21
CA ALA A 191 -38.66 1.97 -55.52
C ALA A 191 -39.30 3.30 -55.11
N ALA A 192 -40.17 3.80 -55.98
CA ALA A 192 -41.00 4.95 -55.68
C ALA A 192 -41.99 4.56 -54.57
N ALA A 193 -41.84 5.19 -53.41
CA ALA A 193 -42.91 5.33 -52.43
C ALA A 193 -43.14 6.84 -52.22
N PRO A 194 -44.39 7.31 -52.19
CA PRO A 194 -44.71 8.74 -52.23
C PRO A 194 -44.35 9.44 -50.92
N ALA A 195 -43.97 10.70 -51.08
CA ALA A 195 -43.65 11.65 -50.03
C ALA A 195 -44.78 11.83 -49.00
N ALA A 196 -44.38 11.93 -47.74
CA ALA A 196 -45.11 12.70 -46.74
C ALA A 196 -44.08 13.48 -45.91
N GLU A 197 -44.18 14.81 -45.99
CA GLU A 197 -43.37 15.80 -45.28
C GLU A 197 -43.79 15.95 -43.80
N PRO A 198 -42.97 16.63 -42.98
CA PRO A 198 -42.85 16.43 -41.53
C PRO A 198 -43.74 17.36 -40.68
N ALA A 199 -44.00 16.95 -39.43
CA ALA A 199 -44.41 17.87 -38.37
C ALA A 199 -43.83 17.45 -37.00
N ALA A 200 -43.29 18.45 -36.29
CA ALA A 200 -42.66 18.43 -34.96
C ALA A 200 -43.64 18.01 -33.83
N THR A 201 -43.28 17.72 -32.57
CA THR A 201 -42.35 18.34 -31.60
C THR A 201 -42.11 17.37 -30.40
N PRO A 202 -41.19 17.68 -29.44
CA PRO A 202 -40.65 16.72 -28.47
C PRO A 202 -41.51 16.57 -27.22
N THR A 203 -41.50 15.40 -26.58
CA THR A 203 -41.82 15.27 -25.14
C THR A 203 -41.04 14.12 -24.51
N THR A 204 -40.33 14.48 -23.44
CA THR A 204 -39.53 13.67 -22.55
C THR A 204 -40.37 12.65 -21.78
N GLY A 205 -39.89 11.40 -21.69
CA GLY A 205 -40.43 10.36 -20.82
C GLY A 205 -39.40 9.27 -20.60
N ALA A 206 -38.68 9.36 -19.47
CA ALA A 206 -37.59 8.47 -19.10
C ALA A 206 -38.07 7.05 -18.76
N ARG A 207 -37.32 6.04 -19.21
CA ARG A 207 -37.10 4.81 -18.43
C ARG A 207 -35.72 4.25 -18.74
N ALA A 208 -34.84 4.37 -17.74
CA ALA A 208 -33.51 3.80 -17.74
C ALA A 208 -33.54 2.32 -17.32
N ALA A 209 -32.83 1.49 -18.06
CA ALA A 209 -32.15 0.26 -17.65
C ALA A 209 -31.33 -0.16 -18.89
N GLY A 210 -30.01 -0.31 -18.92
CA GLY A 210 -29.03 -0.56 -17.87
C GLY A 210 -28.02 -1.49 -18.54
N GLY A 211 -26.84 -0.98 -18.90
CA GLY A 211 -25.81 -1.77 -19.56
C GLY A 211 -24.86 -0.90 -20.38
N ARG A 212 -23.78 -0.46 -19.75
CA ARG A 212 -22.61 0.07 -20.46
C ARG A 212 -22.08 -1.02 -21.39
N ALA A 213 -22.22 -0.85 -22.69
CA ALA A 213 -21.30 -1.43 -23.66
C ALA A 213 -20.37 -0.30 -24.10
N GLN A 214 -19.22 -0.18 -23.44
CA GLN A 214 -18.07 0.47 -24.04
C GLN A 214 -17.57 -0.46 -25.15
N GLY A 215 -18.02 -0.19 -26.36
CA GLY A 215 -17.57 -0.83 -27.60
C GLY A 215 -17.90 0.13 -28.73
N GLY A 216 -17.02 0.22 -29.74
CA GLY A 216 -17.34 0.97 -30.96
C GLY A 216 -18.66 0.46 -31.59
N PRO A 217 -19.18 1.14 -32.62
CA PRO A 217 -20.39 0.69 -33.28
C PRO A 217 -20.15 -0.76 -33.77
N ALA A 218 -21.00 -1.69 -33.33
CA ALA A 218 -20.86 -3.13 -33.57
C ALA A 218 -22.14 -3.66 -34.24
N ILE A 219 -21.99 -4.67 -35.09
CA ILE A 219 -23.11 -5.42 -35.68
C ILE A 219 -23.62 -6.37 -34.61
N ASP A 220 -24.75 -6.02 -34.02
CA ASP A 220 -25.39 -6.76 -32.92
C ASP A 220 -26.55 -7.63 -33.40
N GLY A 221 -27.01 -7.42 -34.65
CA GLY A 221 -28.13 -8.15 -35.22
C GLY A 221 -28.11 -8.17 -36.75
N LEU A 222 -29.04 -8.93 -37.32
CA LEU A 222 -29.23 -9.10 -38.74
C LEU A 222 -30.73 -9.02 -39.06
N LEU A 223 -31.08 -8.16 -40.02
CA LEU A 223 -32.40 -8.14 -40.62
C LEU A 223 -32.37 -8.95 -41.91
N ILE A 224 -33.07 -10.08 -41.89
CA ILE A 224 -33.22 -10.94 -43.05
C ILE A 224 -34.54 -10.57 -43.73
N ARG A 225 -34.48 -10.25 -45.01
CA ARG A 225 -35.66 -10.12 -45.86
C ARG A 225 -35.68 -11.22 -46.86
N GLY A 226 -36.86 -11.74 -47.12
CA GLY A 226 -37.05 -12.75 -48.12
C GLY A 226 -38.48 -12.74 -48.62
N LEU A 227 -38.77 -13.72 -49.46
CA LEU A 227 -40.11 -13.95 -50.00
C LEU A 227 -40.44 -15.42 -49.78
N TYR A 228 -41.71 -15.70 -49.53
CA TYR A 228 -42.25 -17.06 -49.57
C TYR A 228 -43.31 -17.16 -50.66
N LEU A 229 -43.34 -18.31 -51.34
CA LEU A 229 -44.30 -18.58 -52.41
C LEU A 229 -45.66 -18.95 -51.84
N TRP A 230 -46.73 -18.59 -52.55
CA TRP A 230 -48.07 -19.09 -52.24
C TRP A 230 -48.07 -20.62 -52.10
N ASN A 231 -48.47 -21.11 -50.95
CA ASN A 231 -48.53 -22.52 -50.64
C ASN A 231 -49.66 -22.84 -49.64
N ALA A 232 -49.99 -24.12 -49.50
CA ALA A 232 -51.05 -24.56 -48.59
C ALA A 232 -50.79 -24.22 -47.10
N ARG A 233 -49.51 -24.02 -46.73
CA ARG A 233 -49.07 -23.71 -45.36
C ARG A 233 -48.89 -22.20 -45.11
N GLN A 234 -49.09 -21.36 -46.12
CA GLN A 234 -48.94 -19.90 -46.07
C GLN A 234 -47.68 -19.46 -45.29
N GLN A 235 -47.85 -18.62 -44.27
CA GLN A 235 -46.75 -18.05 -43.47
C GLN A 235 -46.05 -19.09 -42.57
N GLU A 236 -46.58 -20.31 -42.40
CA GLU A 236 -45.96 -21.34 -41.54
C GLU A 236 -44.55 -21.72 -42.01
N VAL A 237 -44.24 -21.58 -43.31
CA VAL A 237 -42.88 -21.85 -43.83
C VAL A 237 -41.85 -20.88 -43.22
N VAL A 238 -42.25 -19.64 -42.97
CA VAL A 238 -41.41 -18.63 -42.29
C VAL A 238 -41.26 -18.96 -40.81
N VAL A 239 -42.32 -19.47 -40.18
CA VAL A 239 -42.29 -19.93 -38.78
C VAL A 239 -41.42 -21.18 -38.63
N ASP A 240 -41.46 -22.10 -39.58
CA ASP A 240 -40.59 -23.29 -39.61
C ASP A 240 -39.12 -22.89 -39.81
N TYR A 241 -38.85 -21.91 -40.67
CA TYR A 241 -37.51 -21.34 -40.79
C TYR A 241 -37.03 -20.73 -39.47
N PHE A 242 -37.87 -19.93 -38.79
CA PHE A 242 -37.56 -19.38 -37.47
C PHE A 242 -37.26 -20.47 -36.44
N LYS A 243 -38.06 -21.54 -36.38
CA LYS A 243 -37.82 -22.69 -35.49
C LYS A 243 -36.49 -23.38 -35.79
N ASN A 244 -36.15 -23.57 -37.06
CA ASN A 244 -34.87 -24.15 -37.46
C ASN A 244 -33.69 -23.27 -37.03
N LEU A 245 -33.87 -21.95 -37.04
CA LEU A 245 -32.87 -20.98 -36.60
C LEU A 245 -32.67 -20.94 -35.08
N VAL A 246 -33.65 -21.35 -34.26
CA VAL A 246 -33.49 -21.43 -32.78
C VAL A 246 -32.29 -22.31 -32.38
N GLY A 247 -32.01 -23.35 -33.16
CA GLY A 247 -30.85 -24.22 -32.94
C GLY A 247 -29.51 -23.63 -33.42
N SER A 248 -29.47 -22.40 -33.92
CA SER A 248 -28.26 -21.79 -34.49
C SER A 248 -27.25 -21.43 -33.40
N PRO A 249 -25.96 -21.72 -33.60
CA PRO A 249 -24.90 -21.25 -32.71
C PRO A 249 -24.67 -19.73 -32.82
N PHE A 250 -25.18 -19.06 -33.86
CA PHE A 250 -24.90 -17.65 -34.15
C PHE A 250 -25.94 -16.67 -33.60
N PHE A 251 -27.21 -17.08 -33.45
CA PHE A 251 -28.30 -16.18 -33.08
C PHE A 251 -28.81 -16.40 -31.65
N LYS A 252 -29.17 -15.30 -30.96
CA LYS A 252 -29.92 -15.31 -29.70
C LYS A 252 -31.40 -15.19 -30.05
N ILE A 253 -32.07 -16.33 -30.15
CA ILE A 253 -33.48 -16.37 -30.53
C ILE A 253 -34.31 -16.85 -29.34
N ASP A 254 -35.22 -16.01 -28.88
CA ASP A 254 -36.22 -16.38 -27.88
C ASP A 254 -37.39 -17.12 -28.56
N PRO A 255 -37.60 -18.43 -28.27
CA PRO A 255 -38.63 -19.23 -28.94
C PRO A 255 -40.07 -18.72 -28.74
N LYS A 256 -40.27 -17.85 -27.73
CA LYS A 256 -41.57 -17.32 -27.30
C LYS A 256 -41.90 -15.96 -27.92
N ASN A 257 -40.96 -15.28 -28.59
CA ASN A 257 -41.12 -13.93 -29.15
C ASN A 257 -41.24 -13.90 -30.69
N GLN A 258 -41.95 -14.87 -31.26
CA GLN A 258 -42.15 -15.01 -32.72
C GLN A 258 -42.77 -13.76 -33.37
N GLN A 259 -43.64 -13.05 -32.64
CA GLN A 259 -44.37 -11.88 -33.14
C GLN A 259 -43.52 -10.60 -33.23
N LEU A 260 -42.41 -10.54 -32.50
CA LEU A 260 -41.48 -9.40 -32.53
C LEU A 260 -40.42 -9.56 -33.62
N ALA A 261 -40.09 -10.81 -33.97
CA ALA A 261 -39.09 -11.12 -34.98
C ALA A 261 -39.67 -11.14 -36.41
N ILE A 262 -40.94 -11.54 -36.58
CA ILE A 262 -41.58 -11.70 -37.89
C ILE A 262 -42.59 -10.57 -38.11
N LYS A 263 -42.36 -9.72 -39.12
CA LYS A 263 -43.39 -8.77 -39.56
C LYS A 263 -44.44 -9.51 -40.42
N PRO A 264 -45.73 -9.53 -40.04
CA PRO A 264 -46.76 -10.20 -40.82
C PRO A 264 -47.00 -9.45 -42.13
N THR A 265 -46.90 -10.17 -43.25
CA THR A 265 -47.36 -9.69 -44.55
C THR A 265 -48.68 -10.38 -44.84
N MET A 266 -49.73 -9.59 -45.07
CA MET A 266 -51.03 -10.10 -45.45
C MET A 266 -51.01 -10.49 -46.93
N PRO A 267 -51.43 -11.73 -47.28
CA PRO A 267 -51.47 -12.14 -48.66
C PRO A 267 -52.54 -11.35 -49.43
N ASN A 268 -52.11 -10.60 -50.45
CA ASN A 268 -52.99 -10.01 -51.45
C ASN A 268 -53.25 -11.03 -52.56
N ASN A 269 -54.47 -11.11 -53.07
CA ASN A 269 -54.90 -12.08 -54.09
C ASN A 269 -54.30 -11.83 -55.49
N ASN A 270 -53.43 -10.82 -55.62
CA ASN A 270 -52.80 -10.39 -56.87
C ASN A 270 -51.30 -10.77 -56.97
N GLU A 271 -50.71 -11.38 -55.94
CA GLU A 271 -49.28 -11.71 -55.89
C GLU A 271 -49.07 -13.19 -55.60
N TRP A 272 -48.04 -13.79 -56.22
CA TRP A 272 -47.69 -15.20 -56.03
C TRP A 272 -46.58 -15.42 -55.00
N ALA A 273 -45.92 -14.35 -54.55
CA ALA A 273 -44.85 -14.37 -53.57
C ALA A 273 -45.03 -13.22 -52.58
N PHE A 274 -44.87 -13.49 -51.28
CA PHE A 274 -45.13 -12.52 -50.23
C PHE A 274 -43.86 -12.25 -49.42
N PRO A 275 -43.53 -10.97 -49.13
CA PRO A 275 -42.35 -10.64 -48.36
C PRO A 275 -42.45 -11.10 -46.91
N TYR A 276 -41.33 -11.46 -46.32
CA TYR A 276 -41.18 -11.61 -44.88
C TYR A 276 -39.94 -10.84 -44.40
N GLU A 277 -40.03 -10.29 -43.20
CA GLU A 277 -38.91 -9.67 -42.51
C GLU A 277 -38.66 -10.45 -41.22
N LEU A 278 -37.41 -10.85 -40.99
CA LEU A 278 -36.98 -11.55 -39.80
C LEU A 278 -35.81 -10.79 -39.15
N GLN A 279 -36.04 -10.24 -37.97
CA GLN A 279 -35.00 -9.58 -37.19
C GLN A 279 -34.40 -10.56 -36.18
N LEU A 280 -33.08 -10.80 -36.28
CA LEU A 280 -32.35 -11.73 -35.44
C LEU A 280 -31.20 -11.02 -34.72
N ASP A 281 -31.07 -11.26 -33.42
CA ASP A 281 -29.94 -10.75 -32.64
C ASP A 281 -28.78 -11.76 -32.64
N LEU A 282 -27.55 -11.27 -32.75
CA LEU A 282 -26.35 -12.10 -32.76
C LEU A 282 -25.92 -12.47 -31.33
N LYS A 283 -25.40 -13.69 -31.18
CA LYS A 283 -24.77 -14.14 -29.93
C LYS A 283 -23.48 -13.40 -29.64
N GLN A 284 -22.68 -13.18 -30.67
CA GLN A 284 -21.42 -12.46 -30.61
C GLN A 284 -21.55 -11.22 -31.50
N PRO A 285 -21.44 -10.01 -30.93
CA PRO A 285 -21.42 -8.79 -31.73
C PRO A 285 -20.10 -8.69 -32.50
N LEU A 286 -20.15 -8.29 -33.76
CA LEU A 286 -18.96 -8.03 -34.57
C LEU A 286 -18.65 -6.54 -34.51
N ALA A 287 -17.41 -6.17 -34.24
CA ALA A 287 -16.99 -4.78 -34.35
C ALA A 287 -17.06 -4.32 -35.81
N LEU A 288 -17.49 -3.07 -36.02
CA LEU A 288 -17.46 -2.47 -37.35
C LEU A 288 -16.02 -2.05 -37.69
N PRO A 289 -15.57 -2.29 -38.93
CA PRO A 289 -14.28 -1.82 -39.42
C PRO A 289 -14.19 -0.29 -39.47
#